data_AF-A0A2W6WG20-F1
#
_entry.id   AF-A0A2W6WG20-F1
#
_cell.length_a   1.000
_cell.length_b   1.000
_cell.length_c   1.000
_cell.angle_alpha   90.00
_cell.angle_beta   90.00
_cell.angle_gamma   90.00
#
_symmetry.space_group_name_H-M   'P 1'
#
loop_
_entity.id
_entity.type
_entity.pdbx_description
1 polymer ?
#
loop_
_entity_poly.entity_id
_entity_poly.type
_entity_poly.pdbx_seq_one_letter_code
_entity_poly.pdbx_strand_id
1 'polypeptide(L)' 'LPPGTRLVANAVTLESEALLALWHGRRGGSLLRIELADAAPLGNRHGWRSRYPVVQWSVTL' A
#
# COMPACT_ATOMS: atom_id res chain seq x y z
N LEU A 1 5.17 19.80 -8.72
CA LEU A 1 3.75 20.03 -8.37
C LEU A 1 3.67 21.31 -7.55
N PRO A 2 2.59 22.09 -7.64
CA PRO A 2 2.43 23.27 -6.80
C PRO A 2 2.59 22.93 -5.31
N PRO A 3 3.16 23.83 -4.49
CA PRO A 3 3.25 23.63 -3.05
C PRO A 3 1.86 23.33 -2.44
N GLY A 4 1.80 22.36 -1.54
CA GLY A 4 0.56 21.89 -0.92
C GLY A 4 -0.14 20.76 -1.68
N THR A 5 0.41 20.29 -2.81
CA THR A 5 -0.21 19.18 -3.56
C THR A 5 -0.09 17.87 -2.78
N ARG A 6 -1.21 17.19 -2.54
CA ARG A 6 -1.20 15.84 -1.98
C ARG A 6 -0.94 14.80 -3.07
N LEU A 7 0.06 13.97 -2.86
CA LEU A 7 0.37 12.79 -3.67
C LEU A 7 0.06 11.53 -2.87
N VAL A 8 -0.64 10.59 -3.49
CA VAL A 8 -0.85 9.23 -2.97
C VAL A 8 -0.44 8.24 -4.05
N ALA A 9 0.41 7.28 -3.71
CA ALA A 9 0.90 6.25 -4.62
C ALA A 9 0.79 4.86 -3.99
N ASN A 10 0.38 3.88 -4.79
CA ASN A 10 0.21 2.48 -4.39
C ASN A 10 1.21 1.58 -5.12
N ALA A 11 1.73 0.58 -4.42
CA ALA A 11 2.68 -0.41 -4.93
C ALA A 11 2.29 -1.82 -4.46
N VAL A 12 2.60 -2.83 -5.29
CA VAL A 12 2.28 -4.25 -5.03
C VAL A 12 3.42 -5.19 -5.40
N THR A 13 4.48 -4.66 -6.01
CA THR A 13 5.70 -5.44 -6.35
C THR A 13 6.85 -4.96 -5.48
N LEU A 14 7.83 -5.81 -5.21
CA LEU A 14 8.96 -5.47 -4.35
C LEU A 14 9.72 -4.22 -4.86
N GLU A 15 9.86 -4.06 -6.17
CA GLU A 15 10.54 -2.92 -6.80
C GLU A 15 9.76 -1.62 -6.58
N SER A 16 8.43 -1.66 -6.74
CA SER A 16 7.58 -0.49 -6.52
C SER A 16 7.45 -0.16 -5.03
N GLU A 17 7.40 -1.16 -4.16
CA GLU A 17 7.43 -0.98 -2.70
C GLU A 17 8.74 -0.32 -2.25
N ALA A 18 9.89 -0.79 -2.76
CA ALA A 18 11.19 -0.19 -2.49
C ALA A 18 11.27 1.26 -2.98
N LEU A 19 10.70 1.56 -4.14
CA LEU A 19 10.64 2.93 -4.65
C LEU A 19 9.81 3.85 -3.73
N LEU A 20 8.67 3.37 -3.23
CA LEU A 20 7.86 4.14 -2.27
C LEU A 20 8.58 4.33 -0.93
N ALA A 21 9.26 3.30 -0.43
CA ALA A 21 10.06 3.41 0.79
C ALA A 21 11.20 4.44 0.64
N LEU A 22 11.89 4.44 -0.50
CA LEU A 22 12.92 5.43 -0.82
C LEU A 22 12.35 6.86 -0.83
N TRP A 23 11.20 7.08 -1.47
CA TRP A 23 10.58 8.40 -1.53
C TRP A 23 10.04 8.87 -0.18
N HIS A 24 9.48 7.96 0.62
CA HIS A 24 9.11 8.24 2.00
C HIS A 24 10.34 8.70 2.81
N GLY A 25 11.48 8.03 2.69
CA GLY A 25 12.72 8.47 3.34
C GLY A 25 13.21 9.85 2.89
N ARG A 26 12.96 10.24 1.63
CA ARG A 26 13.40 11.53 1.06
C ARG A 26 12.45 12.69 1.32
N ARG A 27 11.14 12.42 1.41
CA ARG A 27 10.08 13.45 1.41
C ARG A 27 9.13 13.34 2.61
N GLY A 28 9.33 12.38 3.49
CA GLY A 28 8.46 12.11 4.64
C GLY A 28 7.08 11.63 4.19
N GLY A 29 6.04 12.09 4.88
CA GLY A 29 4.67 11.62 4.70
C GLY A 29 4.39 10.35 5.51
N SER A 30 3.38 9.59 5.10
CA SER A 30 3.03 8.30 5.70
C SER A 30 3.22 7.16 4.73
N LEU A 31 3.81 6.07 5.21
CA LEU A 31 3.96 4.82 4.48
C LEU A 31 3.20 3.72 5.22
N LEU A 32 2.25 3.10 4.54
CA LEU A 32 1.41 2.04 5.09
C LEU A 32 1.59 0.77 4.28
N ARG A 33 1.62 -0.38 4.97
CA ARG A 33 1.42 -1.69 4.37
C ARG A 33 0.03 -2.17 4.72
N ILE A 34 -0.80 -2.42 3.72
CA ILE A 34 -2.21 -2.74 3.85
C ILE A 34 -2.41 -4.20 3.44
N GLU A 35 -2.87 -5.01 4.38
CA GLU A 35 -3.18 -6.42 4.16
C GLU A 35 -4.67 -6.63 4.37
N LEU A 36 -5.33 -7.15 3.35
CA LEU A 36 -6.77 -7.39 3.34
C LEU A 36 -7.04 -8.85 2.99
N ALA A 37 -8.11 -9.38 3.54
CA ALA A 37 -8.62 -10.70 3.19
C ALA A 37 -10.14 -10.65 3.05
N ASP A 38 -10.66 -11.40 2.09
CA ASP A 38 -12.10 -11.58 1.90
C ASP A 38 -12.51 -12.94 2.47
N ALA A 39 -13.70 -13.01 3.05
CA ALA A 39 -14.31 -14.30 3.36
C ALA A 39 -14.57 -15.06 2.05
N ALA A 40 -14.16 -16.33 1.99
CA ALA A 40 -14.28 -17.19 0.83
C ALA A 40 -14.67 -18.62 1.25
N PRO A 41 -15.31 -19.40 0.37
CA PRO A 41 -15.62 -20.81 0.66
C PRO A 41 -14.36 -21.62 0.98
N LEU A 42 -14.45 -22.46 2.01
CA LEU A 42 -13.44 -23.43 2.42
C LEU A 42 -14.15 -24.76 2.74
N GLY A 43 -14.34 -25.57 1.71
CA GLY A 43 -15.23 -26.72 1.78
C GLY A 43 -16.65 -26.27 2.13
N ASN A 44 -17.21 -26.84 3.22
CA ASN A 44 -18.56 -26.51 3.71
C ASN A 44 -18.59 -25.31 4.69
N ARG A 45 -17.46 -24.62 4.90
CA ARG A 45 -17.36 -23.45 5.79
C ARG A 45 -16.80 -22.24 5.03
N HIS A 46 -16.52 -21.15 5.74
CA HIS A 46 -15.81 -19.98 5.22
C HIS A 46 -14.42 -19.89 5.84
N GLY A 47 -13.45 -19.49 5.04
CA GLY A 47 -12.12 -19.11 5.47
C GLY A 47 -11.74 -17.75 4.91
N TRP A 48 -10.55 -17.26 5.26
CA TRP A 48 -10.02 -16.02 4.71
C TRP A 48 -9.18 -16.29 3.47
N ARG A 49 -9.47 -15.58 2.38
CA ARG A 49 -8.61 -15.52 1.20
C ARG A 49 -7.86 -14.20 1.22
N SER A 50 -6.58 -14.25 1.56
CA SER A 50 -5.70 -13.07 1.58
C SER A 50 -5.50 -12.50 0.17
N ARG A 51 -5.48 -11.18 0.07
CA ARG A 51 -5.07 -10.44 -1.13
C ARG A 51 -3.57 -10.17 -1.09
N TYR A 52 -3.01 -9.80 -2.24
CA TYR A 52 -1.64 -9.25 -2.24
C TYR A 52 -1.58 -7.99 -1.38
N PRO A 53 -0.56 -7.84 -0.53
CA PRO A 53 -0.35 -6.64 0.26
C PRO A 53 -0.16 -5.44 -0.67
N VAL A 54 -0.69 -4.29 -0.29
CA VAL A 54 -0.47 -3.02 -0.99
C VAL A 54 0.32 -2.10 -0.07
N VAL A 55 1.43 -1.54 -0.57
CA VAL A 55 2.11 -0.43 0.10
C VAL A 55 1.57 0.87 -0.46
N GLN A 56 1.12 1.76 0.42
CA GLN A 56 0.64 3.09 0.06
C GLN A 56 1.53 4.16 0.70
N TRP A 57 1.99 5.10 -0.12
CA TRP A 57 2.68 6.29 0.35
C TRP A 57 1.80 7.53 0.12
N SER A 58 1.64 8.36 1.14
CA SER A 58 0.89 9.61 1.08
C SER A 58 1.75 10.77 1.60
N VAL A 59 1.87 11.84 0.82
CA VAL A 59 2.68 13.03 1.18
C VAL A 59 1.99 14.32 0.69
N THR A 60 2.27 15.44 1.36
CA THR A 60 1.96 16.78 0.86
C THR A 60 3.28 17.43 0.43
N LEU A 61 3.39 17.80 -0.85
CA LEU A 61 4.62 18.28 -1.49
C LEU A 61 4.83 19.79 -1.37
#